data_AF-A0A2E5RYV9-F1
#
_entry.id   AF-A0A2E5RYV9-F1
#
_cell.length_a   1.000
_cell.length_b   1.000
_cell.length_c   1.000
_cell.angle_alpha   90.00
_cell.angle_beta   90.00
_cell.angle_gamma   90.00
#
_symmetry.space_group_name_H-M   'P 1'
#
loop_
_entity.id
_entity.type
_entity.pdbx_description
1 polymer ?
#
loop_
_entity_poly.entity_id
_entity_poly.type
_entity_poly.pdbx_seq_one_letter_code
_entity_poly.pdbx_strand_id
1 'polypeptide(L)'
;MDSADGQKSYFPVFLDLEGSRVACLGEGAEIENRIQRLLGCGATVYHAILSSEGSTRMERHHPGPSPDATGQDPDFRNLYWIRDMRLVIVEPNYLVNQQHWSGDELLEACNRNNTLLCVLDRKKYCNYISPAVLAKGPFQIAISSSGVSPSLSVYMKERIKEDLLTEEMAQMAYFFKKYRPVVSERIHALEDRRKFYISLLQSDLASYLVESEEKAVERMKTLLEDYIVSMKSR
;
A
#
# COMPACT_ATOMS: atom_id res chain seq x y z
N MET A 1 17.81 9.39 9.97
CA MET A 1 17.61 7.93 10.01
C MET A 1 18.66 7.40 10.97
N ASP A 2 18.27 7.07 12.19
CA ASP A 2 19.18 6.57 13.24
C ASP A 2 19.46 5.08 13.01
N SER A 3 19.98 4.72 11.83
CA SER A 3 20.50 3.37 11.62
C SER A 3 21.91 3.30 12.19
N ALA A 4 22.03 2.79 13.41
CA ALA A 4 23.30 2.30 13.91
C ALA A 4 23.74 1.11 13.05
N ASP A 5 25.02 1.10 12.68
CA ASP A 5 25.76 -0.04 12.11
C ASP A 5 25.40 -0.47 10.67
N GLY A 6 25.97 0.20 9.67
CA GLY A 6 26.13 -0.31 8.28
C GLY A 6 24.88 -0.75 7.51
N GLN A 7 23.69 -0.58 8.10
CA GLN A 7 22.48 -1.24 7.64
C GLN A 7 21.82 -0.43 6.53
N LYS A 8 21.54 -1.10 5.40
CA LYS A 8 20.84 -0.50 4.25
C LYS A 8 19.48 0.06 4.71
N SER A 9 19.33 1.37 4.62
CA SER A 9 18.08 2.08 4.89
C SER A 9 17.26 2.20 3.60
N TYR A 10 15.94 2.02 3.69
CA TYR A 10 15.01 2.16 2.57
C TYR A 10 14.21 3.45 2.72
N PHE A 11 14.00 4.17 1.62
CA PHE A 11 13.10 5.32 1.60
C PHE A 11 11.64 4.84 1.47
N PRO A 12 10.76 5.13 2.45
CA PRO A 12 9.38 4.66 2.41
C PRO A 12 8.57 5.47 1.39
N VAL A 13 7.88 4.78 0.49
CA VAL A 13 6.99 5.38 -0.52
C VAL A 13 5.69 4.60 -0.62
N PHE A 14 4.60 5.30 -0.92
CA PHE A 14 3.39 4.69 -1.46
C PHE A 14 3.42 4.84 -2.98
N LEU A 15 3.30 3.71 -3.67
CA LEU A 15 3.40 3.64 -5.11
C LEU A 15 2.01 3.57 -5.71
N ASP A 16 1.70 4.50 -6.62
CA ASP A 16 0.52 4.41 -7.48
C ASP A 16 0.78 3.36 -8.57
N LEU A 17 -0.14 2.39 -8.66
CA LEU A 17 -0.09 1.27 -9.59
C LEU A 17 -1.30 1.25 -10.53
N GLU A 18 -2.16 2.27 -10.51
CA GLU A 18 -3.32 2.33 -11.38
C GLU A 18 -2.88 2.28 -12.85
N GLY A 19 -3.44 1.33 -13.61
CA GLY A 19 -3.09 1.10 -15.01
C GLY A 19 -1.67 0.56 -15.26
N SER A 20 -0.90 0.30 -14.20
CA SER A 20 0.46 -0.23 -14.32
C SER A 20 0.46 -1.73 -14.57
N ARG A 21 1.52 -2.20 -15.25
CA ARG A 21 1.81 -3.63 -15.41
C ARG A 21 2.82 -4.07 -14.35
N VAL A 22 2.54 -5.21 -13.72
CA VAL A 22 3.41 -5.80 -12.70
C VAL A 22 3.53 -7.29 -12.93
N ALA A 23 4.65 -7.90 -12.51
CA ALA A 23 4.88 -9.33 -12.65
C ALA A 23 4.99 -10.01 -11.27
N CYS A 24 4.34 -11.16 -11.14
CA CYS A 24 4.49 -12.08 -10.01
C CYS A 24 5.00 -13.41 -10.55
N LEU A 25 6.17 -13.86 -10.12
CA LEU A 25 6.79 -15.08 -10.60
C LEU A 25 6.83 -16.13 -9.47
N GLY A 26 6.32 -17.32 -9.75
CA GLY A 26 6.21 -18.44 -8.83
C GLY A 26 4.80 -18.66 -8.29
N GLU A 27 4.69 -19.52 -7.31
CA GLU A 27 3.40 -20.03 -6.80
C GLU A 27 3.31 -19.96 -5.27
N GLY A 28 2.15 -20.34 -4.75
CA GLY A 28 1.89 -20.41 -3.32
C GLY A 28 1.26 -19.15 -2.72
N ALA A 29 0.85 -19.29 -1.46
CA ALA A 29 0.01 -18.32 -0.77
C ALA A 29 0.63 -16.92 -0.68
N GLU A 30 1.96 -16.80 -0.60
CA GLU A 30 2.59 -15.48 -0.56
C GLU A 30 2.43 -14.73 -1.87
N ILE A 31 2.63 -15.39 -3.01
CA ILE A 31 2.44 -14.81 -4.35
C ILE A 31 0.96 -14.49 -4.57
N GLU A 32 0.05 -15.41 -4.26
CA GLU A 32 -1.40 -15.20 -4.40
C GLU A 32 -1.87 -13.98 -3.59
N ASN A 33 -1.43 -13.86 -2.34
CA ASN A 33 -1.73 -12.69 -1.50
C ASN A 33 -1.17 -11.38 -2.09
N ARG A 34 -0.01 -11.42 -2.75
CA ARG A 34 0.54 -10.24 -3.44
C ARG A 34 -0.27 -9.89 -4.67
N ILE A 35 -0.67 -10.88 -5.49
CA ILE A 35 -1.53 -10.67 -6.66
C ILE A 35 -2.81 -9.95 -6.24
N GLN A 36 -3.54 -10.45 -5.23
CA GLN A 36 -4.78 -9.82 -4.77
C GLN A 36 -4.59 -8.36 -4.34
N ARG A 37 -3.50 -8.06 -3.64
CA ARG A 37 -3.18 -6.69 -3.21
C ARG A 37 -2.83 -5.77 -4.37
N LEU A 38 -2.06 -6.27 -5.34
CA LEU A 38 -1.68 -5.51 -6.54
C LEU A 38 -2.91 -5.19 -7.41
N LEU A 39 -3.83 -6.16 -7.56
CA LEU A 39 -5.12 -5.96 -8.22
C LEU A 39 -5.96 -4.89 -7.49
N GLY A 40 -6.01 -4.95 -6.16
CA GLY A 40 -6.66 -3.92 -5.35
C GLY A 40 -6.07 -2.52 -5.49
N CYS A 41 -4.83 -2.40 -6.01
CA CYS A 41 -4.18 -1.13 -6.34
C CYS A 41 -4.34 -0.73 -7.82
N GLY A 42 -5.16 -1.43 -8.61
CA GLY A 42 -5.42 -1.09 -10.01
C GLY A 42 -4.36 -1.59 -11.00
N ALA A 43 -3.46 -2.48 -10.59
CA ALA A 43 -2.45 -3.05 -11.46
C ALA A 43 -2.99 -4.20 -12.32
N THR A 44 -2.48 -4.35 -13.55
CA THR A 44 -2.58 -5.61 -14.29
C THR A 44 -1.41 -6.51 -13.90
N VAL A 45 -1.72 -7.71 -13.41
CA VAL A 45 -0.72 -8.64 -12.88
C VAL A 45 -0.46 -9.77 -13.88
N TYR A 46 0.80 -9.90 -14.30
CA TYR A 46 1.30 -11.03 -15.10
C TYR A 46 1.87 -12.07 -14.15
N HIS A 47 1.14 -13.16 -13.96
CA HIS A 47 1.50 -14.25 -13.06
C HIS A 47 2.17 -15.37 -13.85
N ALA A 48 3.45 -15.63 -13.61
CA ALA A 48 4.19 -16.70 -14.27
C ALA A 48 4.50 -17.83 -13.28
N ILE A 49 4.23 -19.08 -13.67
CA ILE A 49 4.51 -20.28 -12.89
C ILE A 49 5.33 -21.25 -13.74
N LEU A 50 6.29 -21.96 -13.14
CA LEU A 50 7.01 -23.04 -13.80
C LEU A 50 6.20 -24.33 -13.71
N SER A 51 6.04 -25.02 -14.83
CA SER A 51 5.53 -26.39 -14.85
C SER A 51 6.58 -27.37 -14.35
N SER A 52 6.15 -28.60 -14.05
CA SER A 52 7.04 -29.72 -13.72
C SER A 52 8.04 -30.07 -14.84
N GLU A 53 7.74 -29.68 -16.08
CA GLU A 53 8.59 -29.89 -17.25
C GLU A 53 9.52 -28.69 -17.52
N GLY A 54 9.50 -27.67 -16.65
CA GLY A 54 10.31 -26.46 -16.78
C GLY A 54 9.75 -25.42 -17.76
N SER A 55 8.58 -25.67 -18.35
CA SER A 55 7.89 -24.69 -19.19
C SER A 55 7.20 -23.62 -18.34
N THR A 56 7.28 -22.35 -18.75
CA THR A 56 6.58 -21.27 -18.03
C THR A 56 5.13 -21.17 -18.52
N ARG A 57 4.17 -21.30 -17.60
CA ARG A 57 2.77 -20.92 -17.82
C ARG A 57 2.57 -19.50 -17.30
N MET A 58 1.86 -18.69 -18.08
CA MET A 58 1.52 -17.32 -17.70
C MET A 58 0.01 -17.14 -17.65
N GLU A 59 -0.46 -16.42 -16.63
CA GLU A 59 -1.84 -15.99 -16.46
C GLU A 59 -1.90 -14.48 -16.21
N ARG A 60 -2.85 -13.80 -16.84
CA ARG A 60 -3.03 -12.36 -16.73
C ARG A 60 -4.25 -12.06 -15.86
N HIS A 61 -4.04 -11.30 -14.79
CA HIS A 61 -5.11 -10.85 -13.90
C HIS A 61 -5.35 -9.35 -14.06
N HIS A 62 -6.62 -8.96 -14.11
CA HIS A 62 -7.05 -7.57 -14.26
C HIS A 62 -7.76 -7.07 -12.98
N PRO A 63 -7.61 -5.80 -12.61
CA PRO A 63 -8.22 -5.21 -11.41
C PRO A 63 -9.74 -4.99 -11.56
N GLY A 64 -10.35 -5.51 -12.62
CA GLY A 64 -11.75 -5.36 -13.02
C GLY A 64 -12.09 -6.31 -14.16
N PRO A 65 -13.20 -6.07 -14.91
CA PRO A 65 -13.55 -6.87 -16.08
C PRO A 65 -12.36 -6.97 -17.03
N SER A 66 -12.10 -8.18 -17.55
CA SER A 66 -11.02 -8.36 -18.52
C SER A 66 -11.29 -7.44 -19.72
N PRO A 67 -10.37 -6.53 -20.07
CA PRO A 67 -10.48 -5.83 -21.34
C PRO A 67 -10.44 -6.86 -22.48
N ASP A 68 -10.95 -6.49 -23.65
CA ASP A 68 -10.72 -7.25 -24.87
C ASP A 68 -9.22 -7.51 -24.99
N ALA A 69 -8.86 -8.77 -25.22
CA ALA A 69 -7.48 -9.27 -25.16
C ALA A 69 -6.57 -8.48 -26.10
N THR A 70 -5.99 -7.42 -25.58
CA THR A 70 -5.12 -6.50 -26.30
C THR A 70 -3.76 -6.53 -25.61
N GLY A 71 -2.71 -6.67 -26.42
CA GLY A 71 -1.33 -6.75 -25.95
C GLY A 71 -0.78 -8.17 -25.94
N GLN A 72 0.43 -8.30 -26.47
CA GLN A 72 1.21 -9.52 -26.46
C GLN A 72 1.66 -9.88 -25.04
N ASP A 73 1.53 -11.15 -24.69
CA ASP A 73 2.03 -11.67 -23.43
C ASP A 73 3.57 -11.64 -23.37
N PRO A 74 4.14 -11.32 -22.20
CA PRO A 74 5.59 -11.29 -22.03
C PRO A 74 6.18 -12.70 -22.16
N ASP A 75 7.32 -12.78 -22.84
CA ASP A 75 8.14 -13.99 -22.87
C ASP A 75 9.14 -13.97 -21.71
N PHE A 76 8.80 -14.67 -20.63
CA PHE A 76 9.62 -14.76 -19.41
C PHE A 76 10.95 -15.51 -19.58
N ARG A 77 11.21 -16.12 -20.76
CA ARG A 77 12.48 -16.79 -21.07
C ARG A 77 13.60 -15.81 -21.45
N ASN A 78 13.29 -14.53 -21.61
CA ASN A 78 14.27 -13.46 -21.73
C ASN A 78 13.99 -12.40 -20.65
N LEU A 79 14.73 -11.28 -20.64
CA LEU A 79 14.55 -10.19 -19.67
C LEU A 79 13.96 -8.91 -20.30
N TYR A 80 13.53 -8.93 -21.56
CA TYR A 80 13.02 -7.73 -22.24
C TYR A 80 11.69 -7.24 -21.67
N TRP A 81 10.87 -8.15 -21.13
CA TRP A 81 9.59 -7.85 -20.50
C TRP A 81 9.69 -6.90 -19.30
N ILE A 82 10.86 -6.80 -18.66
CA ILE A 82 11.09 -5.92 -17.50
C ILE A 82 10.84 -4.45 -17.84
N ARG A 83 11.11 -4.05 -19.09
CA ARG A 83 10.95 -2.67 -19.57
C ARG A 83 9.53 -2.14 -19.40
N ASP A 84 8.56 -3.05 -19.47
CA ASP A 84 7.14 -2.71 -19.40
C ASP A 84 6.57 -2.91 -17.99
N MET A 85 7.40 -3.27 -17.00
CA MET A 85 6.97 -3.59 -15.64
C MET A 85 7.35 -2.49 -14.65
N ARG A 86 6.37 -2.13 -13.80
CA ARG A 86 6.58 -1.19 -12.69
C ARG A 86 7.15 -1.86 -11.45
N LEU A 87 6.74 -3.10 -11.20
CA LEU A 87 7.12 -3.91 -10.04
C LEU A 87 7.16 -5.39 -10.43
N VAL A 88 8.16 -6.09 -9.92
CA VAL A 88 8.36 -7.54 -10.07
C VAL A 88 8.51 -8.16 -8.68
N ILE A 89 7.70 -9.17 -8.39
CA ILE A 89 7.79 -9.97 -7.17
C ILE A 89 8.11 -11.40 -7.59
N VAL A 90 9.12 -12.00 -6.97
CA VAL A 90 9.61 -13.33 -7.34
C VAL A 90 9.68 -14.23 -6.11
N GLU A 91 9.10 -15.40 -6.19
CA GLU A 91 9.24 -16.47 -5.22
C GLU A 91 10.58 -17.23 -5.46
N PRO A 92 11.30 -17.67 -4.40
CA PRO A 92 12.63 -18.23 -4.52
C PRO A 92 12.76 -19.46 -5.42
N ASN A 93 11.80 -20.38 -5.37
CA ASN A 93 11.85 -21.60 -6.18
C ASN A 93 11.68 -21.28 -7.66
N TYR A 94 10.83 -20.32 -8.03
CA TYR A 94 10.79 -19.83 -9.42
C TYR A 94 12.17 -19.36 -9.87
N LEU A 95 12.83 -18.50 -9.08
CA LEU A 95 14.15 -17.97 -9.41
C LEU A 95 15.21 -19.06 -9.59
N VAL A 96 15.22 -20.06 -8.71
CA VAL A 96 16.22 -21.13 -8.69
C VAL A 96 15.98 -22.16 -9.81
N ASN A 97 14.73 -22.43 -10.17
CA ASN A 97 14.37 -23.50 -11.09
C ASN A 97 14.21 -23.03 -12.55
N GLN A 98 14.05 -21.73 -12.82
CA GLN A 98 14.09 -21.23 -14.19
C GLN A 98 15.50 -21.32 -14.78
N GLN A 99 15.61 -21.54 -16.09
CA GLN A 99 16.87 -21.89 -16.77
C GLN A 99 17.47 -20.78 -17.63
N HIS A 100 16.83 -19.61 -17.67
CA HIS A 100 17.06 -18.63 -18.74
C HIS A 100 17.89 -17.42 -18.32
N TRP A 101 17.88 -17.08 -17.04
CA TRP A 101 18.62 -15.96 -16.47
C TRP A 101 18.98 -16.28 -15.03
N SER A 102 19.71 -15.39 -14.36
CA SER A 102 20.08 -15.52 -12.94
C SER A 102 19.48 -14.39 -12.12
N GLY A 103 19.55 -14.51 -10.79
CA GLY A 103 19.08 -13.44 -9.89
C GLY A 103 19.89 -12.14 -10.04
N ASP A 104 21.19 -12.25 -10.34
CA ASP A 104 22.05 -11.08 -10.56
C ASP A 104 21.70 -10.39 -11.89
N GLU A 105 21.46 -11.14 -12.97
CA GLU A 105 21.00 -10.58 -14.26
C GLU A 105 19.60 -9.96 -14.16
N LEU A 106 18.68 -10.59 -13.42
CA LEU A 106 17.35 -10.05 -13.15
C LEU A 106 17.44 -8.71 -12.41
N LEU A 107 18.22 -8.65 -11.32
CA LEU A 107 18.42 -7.42 -10.55
C LEU A 107 19.05 -6.32 -11.41
N GLU A 108 20.05 -6.66 -12.21
CA GLU A 108 20.69 -5.70 -13.11
C GLU A 108 19.71 -5.15 -14.15
N ALA A 109 18.92 -6.01 -14.79
CA ALA A 109 17.90 -5.60 -15.74
C ALA A 109 16.83 -4.72 -15.09
N CYS A 110 16.37 -5.05 -13.88
CA CYS A 110 15.43 -4.20 -13.14
C CYS A 110 16.03 -2.82 -12.81
N ASN A 111 17.29 -2.77 -12.35
CA ASN A 111 17.97 -1.51 -12.06
C ASN A 111 18.13 -0.62 -13.30
N ARG A 112 18.51 -1.20 -14.45
CA ARG A 112 18.66 -0.46 -15.71
C ARG A 112 17.33 0.16 -16.21
N ASN A 113 16.19 -0.45 -15.88
CA ASN A 113 14.87 -0.01 -16.32
C ASN A 113 14.07 0.75 -15.24
N ASN A 114 14.66 1.00 -14.06
CA ASN A 114 13.96 1.58 -12.90
C ASN A 114 12.72 0.77 -12.46
N THR A 115 12.77 -0.54 -12.65
CA THR A 115 11.74 -1.49 -12.21
C THR A 115 12.04 -1.92 -10.78
N LEU A 116 11.02 -1.87 -9.91
CA LEU A 116 11.14 -2.37 -8.55
C LEU A 116 11.16 -3.90 -8.56
N LEU A 117 12.08 -4.49 -7.82
CA LEU A 117 12.27 -5.93 -7.70
C LEU A 117 12.31 -6.33 -6.22
N CYS A 118 11.44 -7.28 -5.87
CA CYS A 118 11.46 -7.97 -4.59
C CYS A 118 11.45 -9.48 -4.82
N VAL A 119 12.58 -10.12 -4.54
CA VAL A 119 12.66 -11.58 -4.41
C VAL A 119 12.41 -11.93 -2.95
N LEU A 120 11.35 -12.70 -2.67
CA LEU A 120 10.97 -13.09 -1.31
C LEU A 120 12.14 -13.83 -0.65
N ASP A 121 12.41 -13.54 0.62
CA ASP A 121 13.50 -14.11 1.42
C ASP A 121 14.94 -14.04 0.84
N ARG A 122 15.15 -13.29 -0.25
CA ARG A 122 16.45 -13.17 -0.94
C ARG A 122 16.85 -11.71 -1.14
N LYS A 123 17.12 -11.00 -0.03
CA LYS A 123 17.49 -9.57 -0.02
C LYS A 123 18.62 -9.18 -1.00
N LYS A 124 19.56 -10.10 -1.31
CA LYS A 124 20.63 -9.87 -2.29
C LYS A 124 20.07 -9.43 -3.65
N TYR A 125 18.92 -9.95 -4.05
CA TYR A 125 18.29 -9.71 -5.35
C TYR A 125 17.20 -8.62 -5.30
N CYS A 126 17.21 -7.75 -4.27
CA CYS A 126 16.15 -6.76 -4.08
C CYS A 126 16.69 -5.32 -4.20
N ASN A 127 16.02 -4.50 -5.00
CA ASN A 127 16.14 -3.04 -4.96
C ASN A 127 14.94 -2.38 -4.25
N TYR A 128 13.90 -3.17 -3.94
CA TYR A 128 12.71 -2.79 -3.19
C TYR A 128 12.45 -3.81 -2.07
N ILE A 129 11.92 -3.34 -0.94
CA ILE A 129 11.47 -4.21 0.15
C ILE A 129 9.95 -4.12 0.27
N SER A 130 9.27 -5.27 0.24
CA SER A 130 7.84 -5.33 0.50
C SER A 130 7.58 -5.18 2.01
N PRO A 131 6.95 -4.09 2.47
CA PRO A 131 6.66 -3.91 3.89
C PRO A 131 5.46 -4.77 4.33
N ALA A 132 5.32 -4.93 5.65
CA ALA A 132 4.06 -5.35 6.23
C ALA A 132 3.08 -4.18 6.15
N VAL A 133 1.90 -4.39 5.56
CA VAL A 133 0.91 -3.32 5.37
C VAL A 133 -0.38 -3.64 6.10
N LEU A 134 -0.94 -2.61 6.72
CA LEU A 134 -2.30 -2.53 7.24
C LEU A 134 -3.08 -1.50 6.45
N ALA A 135 -4.36 -1.76 6.26
CA ALA A 135 -5.28 -0.77 5.72
C ALA A 135 -6.62 -0.87 6.44
N LYS A 136 -7.26 0.28 6.68
CA LYS A 136 -8.66 0.39 7.08
C LYS A 136 -9.21 1.73 6.66
N GLY A 137 -10.34 1.71 5.96
CA GLY A 137 -10.88 2.92 5.33
C GLY A 137 -9.82 3.63 4.48
N PRO A 138 -9.60 4.94 4.66
CA PRO A 138 -8.61 5.70 3.89
C PRO A 138 -7.18 5.58 4.43
N PHE A 139 -6.96 4.88 5.55
CA PHE A 139 -5.65 4.78 6.17
C PHE A 139 -4.88 3.57 5.66
N GLN A 140 -3.60 3.78 5.37
CA GLN A 140 -2.62 2.74 5.09
C GLN A 140 -1.38 2.95 5.96
N ILE A 141 -0.87 1.88 6.55
CA ILE A 141 0.34 1.90 7.38
C ILE A 141 1.28 0.82 6.85
N ALA A 142 2.49 1.21 6.48
CA ALA A 142 3.56 0.31 6.09
C ALA A 142 4.62 0.25 7.20
N ILE A 143 4.90 -0.97 7.65
CA ILE A 143 5.88 -1.26 8.69
C ILE A 143 7.01 -2.07 8.05
N SER A 144 8.23 -1.58 8.19
CA SER A 144 9.44 -2.28 7.76
C SER A 144 10.48 -2.22 8.87
N SER A 145 11.05 -3.36 9.21
CA SER A 145 12.22 -3.47 10.08
C SER A 145 13.52 -3.53 9.28
N SER A 146 13.52 -3.19 7.99
CA SER A 146 14.62 -3.48 7.04
C SER A 146 15.04 -4.97 7.06
N GLY A 147 14.09 -5.82 7.46
CA GLY A 147 14.24 -7.25 7.70
C GLY A 147 15.19 -7.62 8.85
N VAL A 148 15.24 -6.83 9.93
CA VAL A 148 15.89 -7.20 11.20
C VAL A 148 15.07 -8.24 11.94
N SER A 149 13.75 -8.03 12.04
CA SER A 149 12.87 -8.93 12.79
C SER A 149 11.47 -8.99 12.14
N PRO A 150 11.18 -10.05 11.38
CA PRO A 150 9.85 -10.29 10.83
C PRO A 150 8.79 -10.43 11.92
N SER A 151 9.09 -11.16 13.01
CA SER A 151 8.16 -11.38 14.11
C SER A 151 7.77 -10.08 14.83
N LEU A 152 8.73 -9.19 15.07
CA LEU A 152 8.43 -7.87 15.64
C LEU A 152 7.56 -7.02 14.70
N SER A 153 7.79 -7.13 13.40
CA SER A 153 6.99 -6.40 12.39
C SER A 153 5.54 -6.89 12.38
N VAL A 154 5.31 -8.20 12.59
CA VAL A 154 3.98 -8.80 12.75
C VAL A 154 3.33 -8.36 14.07
N TYR A 155 4.05 -8.41 15.18
CA TYR A 155 3.54 -7.95 16.48
C TYR A 155 3.11 -6.47 16.45
N MET A 156 3.96 -5.59 15.91
CA MET A 156 3.65 -4.16 15.75
C MET A 156 2.43 -3.96 14.84
N LYS A 157 2.32 -4.78 13.80
CA LYS A 157 1.18 -4.78 12.88
C LYS A 157 -0.12 -5.10 13.62
N GLU A 158 -0.13 -6.12 14.47
CA GLU A 158 -1.32 -6.51 15.24
C GLU A 158 -1.71 -5.41 16.24
N ARG A 159 -0.75 -4.88 17.00
CA ARG A 159 -0.99 -3.80 17.97
C ARG A 159 -1.60 -2.55 17.31
N ILE A 160 -1.02 -2.10 16.19
CA ILE A 160 -1.53 -0.94 15.44
C ILE A 160 -2.94 -1.20 14.90
N LYS A 161 -3.20 -2.42 14.42
CA LYS A 161 -4.52 -2.81 13.90
C LYS A 161 -5.60 -2.73 14.98
N GLU A 162 -5.29 -3.18 16.19
CA GLU A 162 -6.22 -3.26 17.30
C GLU A 162 -6.47 -1.89 17.95
N ASP A 163 -5.42 -1.13 18.25
CA ASP A 163 -5.57 0.11 19.04
C ASP A 163 -5.80 1.37 18.23
N LEU A 164 -5.18 1.46 17.06
CA LEU A 164 -5.07 2.74 16.33
C LEU A 164 -5.92 2.72 15.05
N LEU A 165 -5.94 1.60 14.35
CA LEU A 165 -6.61 1.45 13.07
C LEU A 165 -8.02 0.87 13.25
N THR A 166 -8.84 1.53 14.06
CA THR A 166 -10.21 1.11 14.40
C THR A 166 -11.23 1.46 13.32
N GLU A 167 -12.41 0.83 13.35
CA GLU A 167 -13.50 1.16 12.42
C GLU A 167 -14.01 2.59 12.63
N GLU A 168 -14.11 3.01 13.89
CA GLU A 168 -14.45 4.38 14.27
C GLU A 168 -13.51 5.41 13.62
N MET A 169 -12.20 5.16 13.64
CA MET A 169 -11.23 6.04 12.97
C MET A 169 -11.47 6.13 11.46
N ALA A 170 -11.77 5.01 10.80
CA ALA A 170 -12.09 5.00 9.37
C ALA A 170 -13.35 5.81 9.06
N GLN A 171 -14.42 5.64 9.85
CA GLN A 171 -15.66 6.40 9.72
C GLN A 171 -15.43 7.90 9.92
N MET A 172 -14.69 8.28 10.97
CA MET A 172 -14.32 9.67 11.25
C MET A 172 -13.53 10.30 10.09
N ALA A 173 -12.61 9.56 9.48
CA ALA A 173 -11.84 10.06 8.35
C ALA A 173 -12.72 10.33 7.11
N TYR A 174 -13.67 9.44 6.80
CA TYR A 174 -14.63 9.66 5.73
C TYR A 174 -15.58 10.82 6.03
N PHE A 175 -16.04 10.92 7.27
CA PHE A 175 -16.87 12.04 7.74
C PHE A 175 -16.14 13.37 7.57
N PHE A 176 -14.89 13.48 8.04
CA PHE A 176 -14.06 14.68 7.87
C PHE A 176 -13.83 15.02 6.40
N LYS A 177 -13.59 14.02 5.54
CA LYS A 177 -13.45 14.24 4.09
C LYS A 177 -14.73 14.84 3.50
N LYS A 178 -15.90 14.27 3.81
CA LYS A 178 -17.21 14.69 3.31
C LYS A 178 -17.56 16.12 3.74
N TYR A 179 -17.29 16.47 5.00
CA TYR A 179 -17.66 17.76 5.58
C TYR A 179 -16.54 18.81 5.61
N ARG A 180 -15.40 18.52 4.98
CA ARG A 180 -14.29 19.47 4.81
C ARG A 180 -14.67 20.80 4.19
N PRO A 181 -15.57 20.87 3.18
CA PRO A 181 -16.00 22.16 2.63
C PRO A 181 -16.65 23.07 3.68
N VAL A 182 -17.55 22.53 4.51
CA VAL A 182 -18.26 23.27 5.56
C VAL A 182 -17.30 23.91 6.55
N VAL A 183 -16.28 23.16 7.00
CA VAL A 183 -15.25 23.67 7.91
C VAL A 183 -14.39 24.73 7.22
N SER A 184 -14.04 24.52 5.94
CA SER A 184 -13.15 25.42 5.18
C SER A 184 -13.80 26.75 4.82
N GLU A 185 -15.12 26.79 4.70
CA GLU A 185 -15.90 28.03 4.53
C GLU A 185 -15.90 28.89 5.80
N ARG A 186 -15.76 28.26 6.97
CA ARG A 186 -15.88 28.94 8.28
C ARG A 186 -14.53 29.23 8.94
N ILE A 187 -13.51 28.41 8.67
CA ILE A 187 -12.14 28.56 9.18
C ILE A 187 -11.18 28.58 7.99
N HIS A 188 -10.68 29.77 7.62
CA HIS A 188 -9.84 29.93 6.44
C HIS A 188 -8.38 29.50 6.68
N ALA A 189 -7.82 29.85 7.84
CA ALA A 189 -6.45 29.54 8.20
C ALA A 189 -6.22 28.02 8.30
N LEU A 190 -5.17 27.52 7.66
CA LEU A 190 -4.86 26.09 7.64
C LEU A 190 -4.52 25.55 9.04
N GLU A 191 -3.79 26.33 9.83
CA GLU A 191 -3.37 25.94 11.17
C GLU A 191 -4.57 25.79 12.12
N ASP A 192 -5.53 26.71 12.06
CA ASP A 192 -6.74 26.66 12.89
C ASP A 192 -7.67 25.53 12.46
N ARG A 193 -7.78 25.25 11.15
CA ARG A 193 -8.49 24.04 10.67
C ARG A 193 -7.87 22.77 11.25
N ARG A 194 -6.54 22.67 11.25
CA ARG A 194 -5.84 21.50 11.81
C ARG A 194 -6.14 21.35 13.31
N LYS A 195 -6.05 22.44 14.08
CA LYS A 195 -6.37 22.45 15.51
C LYS A 195 -7.83 22.05 15.77
N PHE A 196 -8.76 22.55 14.96
CA PHE A 196 -10.17 22.17 15.04
C PHE A 196 -10.38 20.67 14.79
N TYR A 197 -9.82 20.10 13.73
CA TYR A 197 -9.93 18.65 13.49
C TYR A 197 -9.33 17.82 14.62
N ILE A 198 -8.21 18.25 15.21
CA ILE A 198 -7.64 17.58 16.39
C ILE A 198 -8.63 17.65 17.57
N SER A 199 -9.27 18.80 17.78
CA SER A 199 -10.28 18.92 18.85
C SER A 199 -11.51 18.03 18.63
N LEU A 200 -11.94 17.82 17.37
CA LEU A 200 -13.03 16.89 17.05
C LEU A 200 -12.66 15.43 17.36
N LEU A 201 -11.40 15.05 17.19
CA LEU A 201 -10.91 13.71 17.57
C LEU A 201 -10.83 13.52 19.08
N GLN A 202 -10.84 14.61 19.85
CA GLN A 202 -10.80 14.61 21.31
C GLN A 202 -12.18 14.86 21.94
N SER A 203 -13.23 14.95 21.12
CA SER A 203 -14.60 15.18 21.56
C SER A 203 -15.43 13.90 21.53
N ASP A 204 -16.69 14.03 21.89
CA ASP A 204 -17.73 12.99 21.80
C ASP A 204 -18.26 12.77 20.38
N LEU A 205 -17.70 13.42 19.34
CA LEU A 205 -18.24 13.37 17.97
C LEU A 205 -18.36 11.94 17.44
N ALA A 206 -17.40 11.08 17.78
CA ALA A 206 -17.42 9.68 17.35
C ALA A 206 -18.63 8.92 17.90
N SER A 207 -19.05 9.19 19.14
CA SER A 207 -20.25 8.57 19.73
C SER A 207 -21.51 8.95 18.95
N TYR A 208 -21.63 10.21 18.51
CA TYR A 208 -22.75 10.66 17.68
C TYR A 208 -22.71 10.02 16.28
N LEU A 209 -21.51 9.79 15.72
CA LEU A 209 -21.34 9.16 14.42
C LEU A 209 -21.76 7.68 14.42
N VAL A 210 -21.56 6.98 15.55
CA VAL A 210 -22.07 5.62 15.75
C VAL A 210 -23.61 5.59 15.78
N GLU A 211 -24.25 6.63 16.32
CA GLU A 211 -25.71 6.72 16.36
C GLU A 211 -26.32 7.05 14.99
N SER A 212 -25.88 8.13 14.33
CA SER A 212 -26.26 8.47 12.97
C SER A 212 -25.38 9.58 12.38
N GLU A 213 -25.28 9.64 11.05
CA GLU A 213 -24.52 10.70 10.39
C GLU A 213 -25.14 12.09 10.65
N GLU A 214 -26.47 12.20 10.67
CA GLU A 214 -27.20 13.44 10.93
C GLU A 214 -26.87 14.02 12.31
N LYS A 215 -26.85 13.15 13.34
CA LYS A 215 -26.50 13.52 14.70
C LYS A 215 -25.06 13.99 14.81
N ALA A 216 -24.13 13.32 14.13
CA ALA A 216 -22.73 13.75 14.07
C ALA A 216 -22.57 15.11 13.38
N VAL A 217 -23.34 15.38 12.32
CA VAL A 217 -23.32 16.68 11.64
C VAL A 217 -23.80 17.80 12.56
N GLU A 218 -24.90 17.59 13.27
CA GLU A 218 -25.41 18.57 14.24
C GLU A 218 -24.36 18.84 15.33
N ARG A 219 -23.79 17.78 15.89
CA ARG A 219 -22.74 17.89 16.91
C ARG A 219 -21.50 18.63 16.40
N MET A 220 -21.03 18.31 15.20
CA MET A 220 -19.89 18.97 14.57
C MET A 220 -20.16 20.48 14.36
N LYS A 221 -21.39 20.86 13.97
CA LYS A 221 -21.76 22.27 13.78
C LYS A 221 -21.70 23.04 15.10
N THR A 222 -22.22 22.47 16.19
CA THR A 222 -22.10 23.06 17.54
C THR A 222 -20.63 23.26 17.92
N LEU A 223 -19.80 22.20 17.78
CA LEU A 223 -18.37 22.28 18.10
C LEU A 223 -17.63 23.31 17.24
N LEU A 224 -18.02 23.47 15.98
CA LEU A 224 -17.46 24.47 15.07
C LEU A 224 -17.81 25.90 15.51
N GLU A 225 -19.04 26.14 15.94
CA GLU A 225 -19.47 27.45 16.44
C GLU A 225 -18.73 27.82 17.72
N ASP A 226 -18.65 26.90 18.69
CA ASP A 226 -17.90 27.08 19.93
C ASP A 226 -16.43 27.38 19.66
N TYR A 227 -15.82 26.65 18.72
CA TYR A 227 -14.43 26.85 18.33
C TYR A 227 -14.20 28.27 17.75
N ILE A 228 -15.06 28.73 16.85
CA ILE A 228 -14.97 30.07 16.24
C ILE A 228 -15.11 31.18 17.30
N VAL A 229 -16.02 31.01 18.27
CA VAL A 229 -16.18 31.96 19.38
C VAL A 229 -14.91 32.01 20.23
N SER A 230 -14.31 30.85 20.53
CA SER A 230 -13.07 30.76 21.30
C SER A 230 -11.88 31.42 20.60
N MET A 231 -11.83 31.34 19.26
CA MET A 231 -10.77 31.98 18.46
C MET A 231 -10.86 33.51 18.49
N LYS A 232 -12.06 34.08 18.46
CA LYS A 232 -12.28 35.54 18.48
C LYS A 232 -11.98 36.18 19.83
N SER A 233 -11.96 35.37 20.89
CA SER A 233 -11.67 35.80 22.27
C SER A 233 -10.17 35.76 22.61
N ARG A 234 -9.31 35.36 21.66
CA ARG A 234 -7.84 35.35 21.78
C ARG A 234 -7.24 36.50 20.98
#